data_AF-A0A2M9TKB5-F1
#
_entry.id   AF-A0A2M9TKB5-F1
#
_cell.length_a   1.000
_cell.length_b   1.000
_cell.length_c   1.000
_cell.angle_alpha   90.00
_cell.angle_beta   90.00
_cell.angle_gamma   90.00
#
_symmetry.space_group_name_H-M   'P 1'
#
loop_
_entity.id
_entity.type
_entity.pdbx_description
1 polymer ?
#
loop_
_entity_poly.entity_id
_entity_poly.type
_entity_poly.pdbx_seq_one_letter_code
_entity_poly.pdbx_strand_id
1 'polypeptide(L)'
;MKELTKAEEEIMQLLWKLEQSTVAGMLEKMKSPKPAYNTVSTIVRILENKGFVTYKKVGRGHEYYPLIKKDKYTKFSLSKIMNNYFDGSVKSMLSFFVNKNDMSVQELEDILSEINKKED
;
A
#
# COMPACT_ATOMS: atom_id res chain seq x y z
N MET A 1 4.38 -11.70 7.51
CA MET A 1 4.79 -10.59 6.62
C MET A 1 5.31 -9.47 7.50
N LYS A 2 6.39 -8.77 7.12
CA LYS A 2 6.91 -7.64 7.92
C LYS A 2 6.11 -6.38 7.61
N GLU A 3 5.90 -5.53 8.61
CA GLU A 3 5.26 -4.23 8.37
C GLU A 3 6.23 -3.30 7.63
N LEU A 4 5.66 -2.49 6.73
CA LEU A 4 6.37 -1.44 6.03
C LEU A 4 6.30 -0.15 6.85
N THR A 5 7.43 0.55 6.91
CA THR A 5 7.44 1.94 7.38
C THR A 5 6.72 2.84 6.37
N LYS A 6 6.36 4.06 6.77
CA LYS A 6 5.70 5.03 5.87
C LYS A 6 6.47 5.24 4.55
N ALA A 7 7.80 5.37 4.65
CA ALA A 7 8.64 5.58 3.47
C ALA A 7 8.71 4.34 2.57
N GLU A 8 8.78 3.14 3.16
CA GLU A 8 8.74 1.87 2.41
C GLU A 8 7.39 1.66 1.72
N GLU A 9 6.29 1.98 2.41
CA GLU A 9 4.94 1.88 1.87
C GLU A 9 4.74 2.87 0.71
N GLU A 10 5.25 4.09 0.81
CA GLU A 10 5.20 5.06 -0.29
C GLU A 10 5.87 4.52 -1.57
N ILE A 11 7.06 3.90 -1.44
CA ILE A 11 7.73 3.22 -2.57
C ILE A 11 6.86 2.08 -3.12
N MET A 12 6.29 1.24 -2.25
CA MET A 12 5.45 0.13 -2.70
C MET A 12 4.16 0.60 -3.38
N GLN A 13 3.51 1.66 -2.88
CA GLN A 13 2.33 2.25 -3.52
C GLN A 13 2.64 2.77 -4.92
N LEU A 14 3.83 3.33 -5.12
CA LEU A 14 4.29 3.74 -6.43
C LEU A 14 4.59 2.53 -7.31
N LEU A 15 5.33 1.55 -6.79
CA LEU A 15 5.75 0.38 -7.56
C LEU A 15 4.58 -0.53 -7.96
N TRP A 16 3.54 -0.65 -7.12
CA TRP A 16 2.30 -1.34 -7.49
C TRP A 16 1.56 -0.67 -8.64
N LYS A 17 1.69 0.65 -8.81
CA LYS A 17 1.08 1.38 -9.93
C LYS A 17 1.91 1.27 -11.20
N LEU A 18 3.24 1.26 -11.06
CA LEU A 18 4.15 1.19 -12.20
C LEU A 18 4.39 -0.25 -12.68
N GLU A 19 4.08 -1.25 -11.84
CA GLU A 19 4.34 -2.69 -12.00
C GLU A 19 5.82 -3.06 -12.05
N GLN A 20 6.64 -2.27 -12.74
CA GLN A 20 8.10 -2.35 -12.74
C GLN A 20 8.69 -0.94 -12.93
N SER A 21 9.83 -0.66 -12.29
CA SER A 21 10.52 0.63 -12.46
C SER A 21 11.97 0.58 -11.98
N THR A 22 12.80 1.44 -12.55
CA THR A 22 14.12 1.78 -11.96
C THR A 22 13.96 2.77 -10.81
N VAL A 23 15.01 2.96 -10.00
CA VAL A 23 15.04 3.98 -8.93
C VAL A 23 14.85 5.39 -9.51
N ALA A 24 15.47 5.68 -10.65
CA ALA A 24 15.31 6.96 -11.33
C ALA A 24 13.84 7.16 -11.79
N GLY A 25 13.24 6.13 -12.41
CA GLY A 25 11.83 6.18 -12.83
C GLY A 25 10.86 6.36 -11.65
N MET A 26 11.14 5.73 -10.51
CA MET A 26 10.35 5.95 -9.29
C MET A 26 10.47 7.40 -8.81
N LEU A 27 11.70 7.93 -8.74
CA LEU A 27 11.97 9.30 -8.32
C LEU A 27 11.31 10.34 -9.23
N GLU A 28 11.21 10.07 -10.54
CA GLU A 28 10.53 10.95 -11.49
C GLU A 28 9.04 11.10 -11.19
N LYS A 29 8.38 10.01 -10.77
CA LYS A 29 6.94 9.96 -10.48
C LYS A 29 6.56 10.45 -9.09
N MET A 30 7.54 10.67 -8.21
CA MET A 30 7.31 11.23 -6.88
C MET A 30 6.94 12.72 -6.93
N LYS A 31 6.10 13.16 -5.98
CA LYS A 31 5.78 14.58 -5.79
C LYS A 31 6.94 15.30 -5.11
N SER A 32 7.03 16.61 -5.31
CA SER A 32 8.01 17.45 -4.61
C SER A 32 7.61 17.70 -3.14
N PRO A 33 8.57 17.81 -2.21
CA PRO A 33 10.02 17.68 -2.42
C PRO A 33 10.43 16.22 -2.60
N LYS A 34 11.22 15.96 -3.65
CA LYS A 34 11.71 14.62 -3.96
C LYS A 34 12.85 14.24 -3.02
N PRO A 35 12.85 13.01 -2.48
CA PRO A 35 13.99 12.52 -1.70
C PRO A 35 15.24 12.38 -2.58
N ALA A 36 16.42 12.29 -1.96
CA ALA A 36 17.64 11.99 -2.70
C ALA A 36 17.57 10.58 -3.33
N TYR A 37 18.20 10.39 -4.50
CA TYR A 37 18.27 9.09 -5.18
C TYR A 37 18.75 7.96 -4.26
N ASN A 38 19.78 8.22 -3.45
CA ASN A 38 20.33 7.24 -2.51
C ASN A 38 19.33 6.84 -1.43
N THR A 39 18.42 7.73 -1.02
CA THR A 39 17.35 7.42 -0.06
C THR A 39 16.39 6.40 -0.67
N VAL A 40 15.91 6.66 -1.89
CA VAL A 40 15.03 5.73 -2.61
C VAL A 40 15.74 4.40 -2.84
N SER A 41 17.01 4.44 -3.29
CA SER A 41 17.80 3.22 -3.52
C SER A 41 17.98 2.40 -2.23
N THR A 42 18.19 3.06 -1.09
CA THR A 42 18.32 2.37 0.20
C THR A 42 17.00 1.73 0.62
N ILE A 43 15.89 2.44 0.49
CA ILE A 43 14.55 1.91 0.82
C ILE A 43 14.21 0.71 -0.06
N VAL A 44 14.47 0.79 -1.37
CA VAL A 44 14.23 -0.32 -2.30
C VAL A 44 15.05 -1.56 -1.93
N ARG A 45 16.31 -1.38 -1.50
CA ARG A 45 17.14 -2.48 -1.00
C ARG A 45 16.62 -3.07 0.32
N ILE A 46 16.06 -2.25 1.20
CA ILE A 46 15.40 -2.74 2.42
C ILE A 46 14.16 -3.57 2.05
N LEU A 47 13.35 -3.08 1.11
CA LEU A 47 12.18 -3.82 0.59
C LEU A 47 12.58 -5.15 -0.04
N GLU A 48 13.69 -5.18 -0.78
CA GLU A 48 14.26 -6.41 -1.36
C GLU A 48 14.65 -7.40 -0.25
N ASN A 49 15.41 -6.94 0.75
CA ASN A 49 15.80 -7.76 1.90
C ASN A 49 14.59 -8.26 2.72
N LYS A 50 13.49 -7.51 2.73
CA LYS A 50 12.23 -7.92 3.35
C LYS A 50 11.40 -8.86 2.46
N GLY A 51 11.80 -9.11 1.21
CA GLY A 51 11.11 -9.98 0.25
C GLY A 51 9.87 -9.35 -0.39
N PHE A 52 9.75 -8.02 -0.38
CA PHE A 52 8.60 -7.31 -0.97
C PHE A 52 8.78 -7.04 -2.45
N VAL A 53 10.02 -6.83 -2.86
CA VAL A 53 10.41 -6.53 -4.24
C VAL A 53 11.59 -7.40 -4.62
N THR A 54 11.80 -7.53 -5.92
CA THR A 54 13.05 -8.03 -6.48
C THR A 54 13.37 -7.20 -7.72
N TYR A 55 14.43 -7.56 -8.44
CA TYR A 55 14.83 -6.83 -9.63
C TYR A 55 15.28 -7.77 -10.75
N LYS A 56 15.21 -7.25 -11.97
CA LYS A 56 15.94 -7.77 -13.12
C LYS A 56 17.07 -6.80 -13.49
N LYS A 57 18.22 -7.36 -13.87
CA LYS A 57 19.34 -6.54 -14.39
C LYS A 57 19.01 -6.08 -15.79
N VAL A 58 19.11 -4.78 -16.04
CA VAL A 58 18.91 -4.17 -17.37
C VAL A 58 20.10 -3.28 -17.66
N GLY A 59 20.99 -3.74 -18.55
CA GLY A 59 22.27 -3.09 -18.82
C GLY A 59 23.12 -2.98 -17.54
N ARG A 60 23.45 -1.75 -17.14
CA ARG A 60 24.19 -1.44 -15.90
C ARG A 60 23.27 -1.13 -14.70
N GLY A 61 21.95 -1.16 -14.91
CA GLY A 61 20.95 -0.78 -13.91
C GLY A 61 20.11 -1.95 -13.40
N HIS A 62 19.22 -1.63 -12.47
CA HIS A 62 18.24 -2.54 -11.90
C HIS A 62 16.83 -2.01 -12.15
N GLU A 63 15.97 -2.86 -12.69
CA GLU A 63 14.54 -2.60 -12.80
C GLU A 63 13.81 -3.47 -11.76
N TYR A 64 13.18 -2.81 -10.79
CA TYR A 64 12.54 -3.44 -9.65
C TYR A 64 11.06 -3.72 -9.94
N TYR A 65 10.52 -4.77 -9.34
CA TYR A 65 9.10 -5.13 -9.43
C TYR A 65 8.62 -5.79 -8.13
N PRO A 66 7.31 -5.71 -7.79
CA PRO A 66 6.79 -6.21 -6.53
C PRO A 66 6.62 -7.74 -6.57
N LEU A 67 7.04 -8.42 -5.50
CA LEU A 67 6.77 -9.84 -5.26
C LEU A 67 5.46 -10.05 -4.49
N ILE A 68 5.04 -9.04 -3.74
CA ILE A 68 3.79 -9.05 -2.97
C ILE A 68 2.75 -8.19 -3.68
N LYS A 69 1.58 -8.76 -3.96
CA LYS A 69 0.43 -8.02 -4.52
C LYS A 69 -0.10 -6.99 -3.51
N LYS A 70 -0.59 -5.86 -4.01
CA LYS A 70 -1.20 -4.79 -3.20
C LYS A 70 -2.28 -5.33 -2.27
N ASP A 71 -3.25 -6.06 -2.79
CA ASP A 71 -4.38 -6.60 -1.99
C ASP A 71 -3.92 -7.51 -0.86
N LYS A 72 -2.85 -8.27 -1.07
CA LYS A 72 -2.27 -9.15 -0.04
C LYS A 72 -1.69 -8.32 1.10
N TYR A 73 -0.97 -7.23 0.79
CA TYR A 73 -0.44 -6.33 1.81
C TYR A 73 -1.56 -5.52 2.48
N THR A 74 -2.53 -5.03 1.72
CA THR A 74 -3.71 -4.33 2.24
C THR A 74 -4.45 -5.19 3.25
N LYS A 75 -4.71 -6.47 2.94
CA LYS A 75 -5.34 -7.40 3.89
C LYS A 75 -4.51 -7.55 5.16
N PHE A 76 -3.19 -7.74 5.04
CA PHE A 76 -2.29 -7.85 6.18
C PHE A 76 -2.33 -6.58 7.06
N SER A 77 -2.25 -5.39 6.45
CA SER A 77 -2.26 -4.10 7.15
C SER A 77 -3.61 -3.84 7.85
N LEU A 78 -4.73 -4.06 7.14
CA LEU A 78 -6.07 -3.88 7.70
C LEU A 78 -6.35 -4.84 8.86
N SER A 79 -5.97 -6.12 8.75
CA SER A 79 -6.12 -7.06 9.86
C SER A 79 -5.37 -6.59 11.11
N LYS A 80 -4.20 -5.96 10.95
CA LYS A 80 -3.44 -5.42 12.08
C LYS A 80 -4.14 -4.20 12.70
N ILE A 81 -4.62 -3.27 11.88
CA ILE A 81 -5.39 -2.10 12.35
C ILE A 81 -6.64 -2.57 13.12
N MET A 82 -7.37 -3.53 12.55
CA MET A 82 -8.58 -4.08 13.14
C MET A 82 -8.31 -4.73 14.51
N ASN A 83 -7.24 -5.51 14.62
CA ASN A 83 -6.90 -6.17 15.88
C ASN A 83 -6.36 -5.20 16.94
N ASN A 84 -5.64 -4.14 16.53
CA ASN A 84 -4.99 -3.22 17.46
C ASN A 84 -5.91 -2.12 18.00
N TYR A 85 -6.90 -1.69 17.23
CA TYR A 85 -7.73 -0.52 17.56
C TYR A 85 -9.23 -0.83 17.68
N PHE A 86 -9.67 -1.98 17.17
CA PHE A 86 -11.10 -2.32 17.07
C PHE A 86 -11.41 -3.72 17.62
N ASP A 87 -10.49 -4.33 18.38
CA ASP A 87 -10.65 -5.64 19.01
C ASP A 87 -11.08 -6.75 18.03
N GLY A 88 -10.63 -6.66 16.77
CA GLY A 88 -11.01 -7.63 15.73
C GLY A 88 -12.43 -7.43 15.16
N SER A 89 -13.15 -6.39 15.58
CA SER A 89 -14.54 -6.14 15.20
C SER A 89 -14.65 -5.16 14.02
N VAL A 90 -15.06 -5.69 12.86
CA VAL A 90 -15.44 -4.87 11.70
C VAL A 90 -16.58 -3.92 12.05
N LYS A 91 -17.55 -4.37 12.85
CA LYS A 91 -18.67 -3.54 13.32
C LYS A 91 -18.16 -2.31 14.07
N SER A 92 -17.18 -2.48 14.97
CA SER A 92 -16.60 -1.38 15.73
C SER A 92 -15.89 -0.37 14.83
N MET A 93 -15.17 -0.85 13.81
CA MET A 93 -14.54 0.00 12.79
C MET A 93 -15.58 0.80 11.99
N LEU A 94 -16.65 0.16 11.51
CA LEU A 94 -17.72 0.84 10.77
C LEU A 94 -18.47 1.85 11.64
N SER A 95 -18.80 1.50 12.88
CA SER A 95 -19.40 2.43 13.84
C SER A 95 -18.50 3.63 14.12
N PHE A 96 -17.17 3.47 14.12
CA PHE A 96 -16.25 4.60 14.23
C PHE A 96 -16.36 5.56 13.03
N PHE A 97 -16.44 5.04 11.80
CA PHE A 97 -16.58 5.88 10.60
C PHE A 97 -17.87 6.71 10.61
N VAL A 98 -19.01 6.09 10.93
CA VAL A 98 -20.32 6.76 11.00
C VAL A 98 -20.34 7.84 12.09
N ASN A 99 -19.70 7.59 13.24
CA ASN A 99 -19.77 8.50 14.39
C ASN A 99 -18.72 9.62 14.40
N LYS A 100 -17.62 9.50 13.63
CA LYS A 100 -16.45 10.41 13.74
C LYS A 100 -15.93 11.02 12.45
N ASN A 101 -16.24 10.44 11.28
CA ASN A 101 -15.60 10.82 10.00
C ASN A 101 -16.59 11.39 8.96
N ASP A 102 -17.71 11.99 9.40
CA ASP A 102 -18.73 12.60 8.53
C ASP A 102 -19.27 11.67 7.42
N MET A 103 -19.15 10.36 7.57
CA MET A 103 -19.81 9.41 6.67
C MET A 103 -21.27 9.29 7.08
N SER A 104 -22.17 9.69 6.20
CA SER A 104 -23.60 9.54 6.44
C SER A 104 -24.00 8.06 6.41
N VAL A 105 -25.07 7.73 7.13
CA VAL A 105 -25.68 6.39 7.05
C VAL A 105 -26.04 6.05 5.59
N GLN A 106 -26.47 7.06 4.82
CA GLN A 106 -26.80 6.91 3.41
C GLN A 106 -25.60 6.47 2.56
N GLU A 107 -24.44 7.12 2.72
CA GLU A 107 -23.22 6.73 2.00
C GLU A 107 -22.78 5.30 2.36
N LEU A 108 -22.96 4.88 3.62
CA LEU A 108 -22.68 3.51 4.02
C LEU A 108 -23.63 2.50 3.34
N GLU A 109 -24.93 2.82 3.30
CA GLU A 109 -25.93 2.00 2.61
C GLU A 109 -25.67 1.89 1.11
N ASP A 110 -25.23 2.99 0.47
CA ASP A 110 -24.88 3.00 -0.95
C ASP A 110 -23.66 2.10 -1.23
N ILE A 111 -22.61 2.18 -0.41
CA ILE A 111 -21.44 1.31 -0.51
C ILE A 111 -21.82 -0.18 -0.35
N LEU A 112 -22.64 -0.51 0.66
CA LEU A 112 -23.10 -1.89 0.87
C LEU A 112 -23.92 -2.42 -0.30
N SER A 113 -24.76 -1.56 -0.88
CA SER A 113 -25.59 -1.88 -2.05
C SER A 113 -24.75 -2.12 -3.31
N GLU A 114 -23.66 -1.37 -3.49
CA GLU A 114 -22.72 -1.59 -4.61
C GLU A 114 -21.91 -2.89 -4.47
N ILE A 115 -21.55 -3.28 -3.24
CA ILE A 115 -20.80 -4.52 -2.98
C ILE A 115 -21.68 -5.74 -3.28
N ASN A 116 -22.93 -5.76 -2.79
CA ASN A 116 -23.85 -6.88 -3.04
C ASN A 116 -24.15 -7.08 -4.55
N LYS A 117 -24.20 -6.00 -5.34
CA LYS A 117 -24.42 -6.08 -6.80
C LYS A 117 -23.23 -6.65 -7.59
N LYS A 118 -22.03 -6.72 -7.01
CA LYS A 118 -20.83 -7.27 -7.66
C LYS A 118 -20.61 -8.76 -7.34
N GLU A 119 -21.39 -9.33 -6.42
CA GLU A 119 -21.34 -10.75 -6.06
C GLU A 119 -22.37 -11.60 -6.84
N ASP A 120 -23.26 -10.98 -7.63
CA ASP A 120 -24.15 -11.61 -8.62
C ASP A 120 -23.58 -11.53 -10.05
#